data_AF-A0A0D0CX18-F1
#
_entry.id   AF-A0A0D0CX18-F1
#
_cell.length_a   1.000
_cell.length_b   1.000
_cell.length_c   1.000
_cell.angle_alpha   90.00
_cell.angle_beta   90.00
_cell.angle_gamma   90.00
#
_symmetry.space_group_name_H-M   'P 1'
#
loop_
_entity.id
_entity.type
_entity.pdbx_description
1 polymer ?
#
loop_
_entity_poly.entity_id
_entity_poly.type
_entity_poly.pdbx_seq_one_letter_code
_entity_poly.pdbx_strand_id
1 'polypeptide(L)'
;MMDTDVDYSTLDLIEQVARLRLNDAKEKKKNDGATGTVVRIENLSATFVQLQGEGSVKGFSFPVPVDPSYTRAMSGYTVSPPICIADGWVTCHFDAQTSTSENMEAFISRWRPSRTTNINTNTNLTSDGLGVEWIAVNRGIGSSCDPGHPPLISEMKAAFEVLARSHRKDGNITLTVSALDELARRYGVRSGKWLVFVDEAEVDEAWRVIVRLVCVERGRGLAKVSVGKGLGQRRVICVYVDDFGDVEEVMGLREDLRRVGVVQRIGFKLDAYSHLGIYSRNGWGISPNRYFE
;
A
#
# COMPACT_ATOMS: atom_id res chain seq x y z
N MET A 1 -3.77 -22.49 26.90
CA MET A 1 -3.91 -21.18 27.55
C MET A 1 -5.00 -20.48 26.77
N MET A 2 -6.16 -20.23 27.38
CA MET A 2 -7.34 -19.74 26.66
C MET A 2 -7.07 -18.31 26.17
N ASP A 3 -7.13 -18.10 24.85
CA ASP A 3 -7.20 -16.78 24.25
C ASP A 3 -8.46 -16.10 24.79
N THR A 4 -8.27 -15.02 25.55
CA THR A 4 -9.37 -14.15 25.95
C THR A 4 -9.73 -13.30 24.74
N ASP A 5 -10.65 -13.81 23.93
CA ASP A 5 -11.27 -13.04 22.85
C ASP A 5 -11.83 -11.74 23.42
N VAL A 6 -11.51 -10.63 22.74
CA VAL A 6 -12.21 -9.37 22.97
C VAL A 6 -13.66 -9.62 22.52
N ASP A 7 -14.58 -9.73 23.49
CA ASP A 7 -16.01 -9.95 23.22
C ASP A 7 -16.52 -8.88 22.23
N TYR A 8 -17.29 -9.32 21.23
CA TYR A 8 -17.96 -8.49 20.22
C TYR A 8 -18.69 -7.29 20.83
N SER A 9 -19.25 -7.44 22.04
CA SER A 9 -19.90 -6.36 22.80
C SER A 9 -18.94 -5.19 23.12
N THR A 10 -17.67 -5.49 23.34
CA THR A 10 -16.62 -4.51 23.64
C THR A 10 -16.24 -3.72 22.38
N LEU A 11 -16.12 -4.40 21.23
CA LEU A 11 -15.81 -3.74 19.95
C LEU A 11 -16.93 -2.80 19.49
N ASP A 12 -18.19 -3.17 19.71
CA ASP A 12 -19.34 -2.31 19.40
C ASP A 12 -19.34 -1.03 20.25
N LEU A 13 -19.00 -1.14 21.54
CA LEU A 13 -18.90 0.01 22.44
C LEU A 13 -17.74 0.94 22.03
N ILE A 14 -16.60 0.37 21.65
CA ILE A 14 -15.45 1.11 21.12
C ILE A 14 -15.85 1.90 19.88
N GLU A 15 -16.62 1.30 18.99
CA GLU A 15 -17.10 1.97 17.78
C GLU A 15 -18.02 3.15 18.12
N GLN A 16 -18.97 2.96 19.03
CA GLN A 16 -19.86 4.05 19.45
C GLN A 16 -19.05 5.24 19.99
N VAL A 17 -18.05 4.98 20.84
CA VAL A 17 -17.14 6.02 21.37
C VAL A 17 -16.31 6.67 20.27
N ALA A 18 -15.79 5.89 19.31
CA ALA A 18 -15.02 6.41 18.18
C ALA A 18 -15.87 7.33 17.29
N ARG A 19 -17.10 6.92 16.96
CA ARG A 19 -18.06 7.72 16.16
C ARG A 19 -18.39 9.04 16.84
N LEU A 20 -18.66 9.03 18.16
CA LEU A 20 -18.93 10.25 18.93
C LEU A 20 -17.74 11.23 18.86
N ARG A 21 -16.51 10.73 19.04
CA ARG A 21 -15.31 11.58 18.97
C ARG A 21 -15.02 12.14 17.58
N LEU A 22 -15.27 11.37 16.53
CA LEU A 22 -15.16 11.85 15.15
C LEU A 22 -16.17 12.97 14.88
N ASN A 23 -17.39 12.85 15.39
CA ASN A 23 -18.40 13.90 15.26
C ASN A 23 -17.99 15.16 16.04
N ASP A 24 -17.51 15.02 17.27
CA ASP A 24 -16.99 16.15 18.07
C ASP A 24 -15.82 16.86 17.37
N ALA A 25 -14.91 16.10 16.75
CA ALA A 25 -13.78 16.66 16.01
C ALA A 25 -14.22 17.37 14.71
N LYS A 26 -15.24 16.85 14.00
CA LYS A 26 -15.83 17.48 12.82
C LYS A 26 -16.55 18.78 13.17
N GLU A 27 -17.30 18.80 14.27
CA GLU A 27 -17.98 20.01 14.77
C GLU A 27 -16.99 21.09 15.23
N LYS A 28 -15.88 20.71 15.91
CA LYS A 28 -14.80 21.66 16.24
C LYS A 28 -14.14 22.24 14.99
N LYS A 29 -13.82 21.41 13.98
CA LYS A 29 -13.25 21.90 12.71
C LYS A 29 -14.18 22.81 11.91
N LYS A 30 -15.50 22.61 12.04
CA LYS A 30 -16.52 23.47 11.43
C LYS A 30 -16.58 24.86 12.07
N ASN A 31 -16.32 24.94 13.38
CA ASN A 31 -16.30 26.20 14.13
C ASN A 31 -14.99 27.00 13.98
N ASP A 32 -13.86 26.35 13.70
CA ASP A 32 -12.54 27.00 13.66
C ASP A 32 -12.10 27.52 12.27
N GLY A 33 -12.98 27.49 11.27
CA GLY A 33 -12.67 27.95 9.92
C GLY A 33 -11.77 26.96 9.15
N ALA A 34 -12.28 26.46 8.02
CA ALA A 34 -11.66 25.38 7.26
C ALA A 34 -10.27 25.76 6.69
N THR A 35 -9.20 25.39 7.40
CA THR A 35 -7.90 25.17 6.77
C THR A 35 -7.91 23.77 6.17
N GLY A 36 -7.87 23.72 4.83
CA GLY A 36 -7.93 22.49 4.05
C GLY A 36 -6.94 21.46 4.60
N THR A 37 -7.45 20.33 5.07
CA THR A 37 -6.61 19.20 5.49
C THR A 37 -6.01 18.60 4.22
N VAL A 38 -4.77 19.00 3.91
CA VAL A 38 -3.95 18.35 2.88
C VAL A 38 -3.73 16.91 3.34
N VAL A 39 -4.40 15.97 2.67
CA VAL A 39 -4.17 14.54 2.87
C VAL A 39 -2.80 14.23 2.27
N ARG A 40 -1.76 14.19 3.12
CA ARG A 40 -0.42 13.75 2.71
C ARG A 40 -0.49 12.28 2.28
N ILE A 41 0.11 11.99 1.12
CA ILE A 41 0.09 10.71 0.39
C ILE A 41 1.00 9.65 1.05
N GLU A 42 1.12 9.70 2.38
CA GLU A 42 1.62 8.58 3.19
C GLU A 42 0.59 7.42 3.25
N ASN A 43 -0.59 7.61 2.62
CA ASN A 43 -1.77 6.76 2.72
C ASN A 43 -2.06 5.84 1.52
N LEU A 44 -1.20 5.77 0.49
CA LEU A 44 -1.32 4.74 -0.56
C LEU A 44 -0.59 3.48 -0.13
N SER A 45 -1.17 2.83 0.87
CA SER A 45 -1.03 1.41 1.04
C SER A 45 -2.21 0.75 0.32
N ALA A 46 -1.99 0.37 -0.94
CA ALA A 46 -2.92 -0.37 -1.80
C ALA A 46 -4.38 0.15 -1.92
N THR A 47 -4.71 1.36 -1.48
CA THR A 47 -6.05 1.91 -1.70
C THR A 47 -6.21 2.41 -3.14
N PHE A 48 -6.82 1.57 -3.97
CA PHE A 48 -7.66 1.90 -5.13
C PHE A 48 -7.29 3.15 -5.96
N VAL A 49 -6.65 2.92 -7.11
CA VAL A 49 -6.86 3.76 -8.30
C VAL A 49 -7.50 2.86 -9.35
N GLN A 50 -8.83 2.81 -9.33
CA GLN A 50 -9.59 2.33 -10.47
C GLN A 50 -9.98 3.56 -11.29
N LEU A 51 -9.43 3.67 -12.50
CA LEU A 51 -10.00 4.53 -13.53
C LEU A 51 -11.30 3.87 -14.00
N GLN A 52 -12.41 4.12 -13.32
CA GLN A 52 -13.72 3.89 -13.92
C GLN A 52 -14.08 5.13 -14.75
N GLY A 53 -14.26 4.88 -16.04
CA GLY A 53 -14.92 5.80 -16.94
C GLY A 53 -16.37 6.02 -16.52
N GLU A 54 -16.84 7.23 -16.85
CA GLU A 54 -18.23 7.67 -16.89
C GLU A 54 -18.96 7.82 -15.55
N GLY A 55 -18.88 9.03 -14.98
CA GLY A 55 -19.72 9.49 -13.89
C GLY A 55 -19.32 10.89 -13.42
N SER A 56 -20.00 11.91 -13.93
CA SER A 56 -19.75 13.32 -13.62
C SER A 56 -19.97 13.64 -12.13
N VAL A 57 -18.89 13.96 -11.40
CA VAL A 57 -18.97 14.67 -10.11
C VAL A 57 -17.84 15.70 -10.05
N LYS A 58 -18.20 16.95 -9.71
CA LYS A 58 -17.35 18.14 -9.82
C LYS A 58 -16.10 18.08 -8.92
N GLY A 59 -14.92 18.00 -9.55
CA GLY A 59 -13.62 18.22 -8.90
C GLY A 59 -12.45 17.73 -9.76
N PHE A 60 -11.85 18.65 -10.53
CA PHE A 60 -10.65 18.49 -11.39
C PHE A 60 -10.65 17.33 -12.41
N SER A 61 -11.08 17.63 -13.63
CA SER A 61 -10.79 16.82 -14.82
C SER A 61 -9.40 17.14 -15.35
N PHE A 62 -8.56 16.13 -15.56
CA PHE A 62 -7.33 16.28 -16.35
C PHE A 62 -7.61 15.95 -17.83
N PRO A 63 -7.06 16.73 -18.78
CA PRO A 63 -7.31 16.51 -20.19
C PRO A 63 -6.64 15.21 -20.65
N VAL A 64 -7.42 14.30 -21.23
CA VAL A 64 -6.88 13.28 -22.13
C VAL A 64 -6.38 14.02 -23.37
N PRO A 65 -5.12 13.91 -23.79
CA PRO A 65 -4.71 14.37 -25.10
C PRO A 65 -5.34 13.43 -26.12
N VAL A 66 -6.50 13.81 -26.63
CA VAL A 66 -7.03 13.24 -27.87
C VAL A 66 -6.39 14.05 -28.98
N ASP A 67 -5.29 13.57 -29.55
CA ASP A 67 -4.84 14.06 -30.85
C ASP A 67 -5.78 13.47 -31.91
N PRO A 68 -6.59 14.27 -32.62
CA PRO A 68 -7.56 13.77 -33.59
C PRO A 68 -6.92 13.37 -34.94
N SER A 69 -5.60 13.34 -35.06
CA SER A 69 -4.92 13.16 -36.34
C SER A 69 -4.03 11.92 -36.42
N TYR A 70 -4.54 10.74 -36.04
CA TYR A 70 -3.90 9.49 -36.50
C TYR A 70 -4.87 8.31 -36.67
N THR A 71 -5.81 8.44 -37.60
CA THR A 71 -6.40 7.27 -38.27
C THR A 71 -5.37 6.70 -39.25
N ARG A 72 -4.53 5.77 -38.79
CA ARG A 72 -3.85 4.83 -39.69
C ARG A 72 -3.59 3.50 -38.99
N ALA A 73 -4.25 2.46 -39.48
CA ALA A 73 -3.96 1.07 -39.13
C ALA A 73 -2.47 0.78 -39.38
N MET A 74 -1.73 0.44 -38.33
CA MET A 74 -0.34 -0.02 -38.39
C MET A 74 -0.20 -1.23 -37.46
N SER A 75 -0.20 -2.42 -38.08
CA SER A 75 0.31 -3.65 -37.49
C SER A 75 1.79 -3.43 -37.12
N GLY A 76 2.12 -3.32 -35.83
CA GLY A 76 3.52 -3.32 -35.37
C GLY A 76 3.88 -2.45 -34.16
N TYR A 77 2.97 -1.67 -33.58
CA TYR A 77 3.28 -0.90 -32.36
C TYR A 77 2.97 -1.72 -31.10
N THR A 78 4.01 -2.06 -30.33
CA THR A 78 3.84 -2.55 -28.96
C THR A 78 3.21 -1.43 -28.14
N VAL A 79 2.03 -1.68 -27.56
CA VAL A 79 1.35 -0.73 -26.68
C VAL A 79 2.18 -0.59 -25.40
N SER A 80 2.62 0.61 -25.07
CA SER A 80 3.38 0.88 -23.85
C SER A 80 2.44 0.98 -22.63
N PRO A 81 2.83 0.45 -21.46
CA PRO A 81 2.04 0.62 -20.24
C PRO A 81 2.04 2.09 -19.78
N PRO A 82 0.92 2.61 -19.26
CA PRO A 82 0.88 3.95 -18.69
C PRO A 82 1.78 4.05 -17.45
N ILE A 83 2.46 5.20 -17.31
CA ILE A 83 3.33 5.53 -16.18
C ILE A 83 2.84 6.82 -15.53
N CYS A 84 2.65 6.79 -14.22
CA CYS A 84 2.30 7.94 -13.39
C CYS A 84 3.50 8.34 -12.51
N ILE A 85 3.82 9.64 -12.49
CA ILE A 85 4.87 10.20 -11.63
C ILE A 85 4.26 11.33 -10.82
N ALA A 86 4.11 11.11 -9.51
CA ALA A 86 3.52 12.08 -8.59
C ALA A 86 3.96 11.77 -7.15
N ASP A 87 4.10 12.81 -6.32
CA ASP A 87 4.26 12.67 -4.86
C ASP A 87 5.42 11.76 -4.40
N GLY A 88 6.51 11.74 -5.18
CA GLY A 88 7.68 10.90 -4.91
C GLY A 88 7.52 9.45 -5.37
N TRP A 89 6.51 9.14 -6.18
CA TRP A 89 6.26 7.83 -6.76
C TRP A 89 6.47 7.82 -8.26
N VAL A 90 7.01 6.71 -8.75
CA VAL A 90 6.94 6.30 -10.16
C VAL A 90 6.15 5.00 -10.21
N THR A 91 4.95 5.02 -10.80
CA THR A 91 4.08 3.84 -10.88
C THR A 91 3.83 3.47 -12.33
N CYS A 92 4.15 2.23 -12.71
CA CYS A 92 3.80 1.67 -14.01
C CYS A 92 2.59 0.75 -13.88
N HIS A 93 1.60 0.96 -14.74
CA HIS A 93 0.36 0.19 -14.74
C HIS A 93 0.39 -0.79 -15.92
N PHE A 94 0.53 -2.06 -15.60
CA PHE A 94 0.51 -3.16 -16.57
C PHE A 94 -0.89 -3.78 -16.66
N ASP A 95 -1.23 -4.28 -17.83
CA ASP A 95 -2.43 -5.06 -18.10
C ASP A 95 -2.10 -6.28 -18.97
N ALA A 96 -3.12 -7.00 -19.45
CA ALA A 96 -2.93 -8.19 -20.27
C ALA A 96 -2.21 -7.91 -21.61
N GLN A 97 -2.28 -6.69 -22.14
CA GLN A 97 -1.74 -6.31 -23.45
C GLN A 97 -0.32 -5.73 -23.32
N THR A 98 -0.07 -5.03 -22.22
CA THR A 98 1.17 -4.28 -21.97
C THR A 98 2.21 -5.06 -21.16
N SER A 99 1.84 -6.19 -20.55
CA SER A 99 2.74 -7.09 -19.79
C SER A 99 3.67 -7.94 -20.67
N THR A 100 4.37 -7.29 -21.60
CA THR A 100 5.39 -7.94 -22.45
C THR A 100 6.77 -7.86 -21.80
N SER A 101 7.69 -8.74 -22.23
CA SER A 101 9.07 -8.73 -21.73
C SER A 101 9.77 -7.42 -22.11
N GLU A 102 9.50 -6.90 -23.31
CA GLU A 102 10.07 -5.65 -23.81
C GLU A 102 9.64 -4.44 -22.97
N ASN A 103 8.34 -4.31 -22.68
CA ASN A 103 7.83 -3.21 -21.88
C ASN A 103 8.33 -3.28 -20.44
N MET A 104 8.39 -4.49 -19.88
CA MET A 104 8.91 -4.73 -18.54
C MET A 104 10.39 -4.33 -18.43
N GLU A 105 11.24 -4.82 -19.34
CA GLU A 105 12.68 -4.52 -19.34
C GLU A 105 12.94 -3.03 -19.63
N ALA A 106 12.14 -2.40 -20.49
CA ALA A 106 12.19 -0.96 -20.73
C ALA A 106 11.90 -0.16 -19.45
N PHE A 107 10.85 -0.54 -18.69
CA PHE A 107 10.50 0.11 -17.43
C PHE A 107 11.61 -0.06 -16.37
N ILE A 108 12.07 -1.29 -16.14
CA ILE A 108 13.06 -1.61 -15.10
C ILE A 108 14.42 -0.99 -15.44
N SER A 109 14.81 -0.98 -16.71
CA SER A 109 16.04 -0.32 -17.16
C SER A 109 16.00 1.19 -16.97
N ARG A 110 14.82 1.80 -17.16
CA ARG A 110 14.62 3.26 -17.02
C ARG A 110 14.54 3.70 -15.56
N TRP A 111 13.92 2.88 -14.70
CA TRP A 111 13.66 3.17 -13.28
C TRP A 111 14.30 2.11 -12.39
N ARG A 112 15.63 2.18 -12.30
CA ARG A 112 16.43 1.28 -11.46
C ARG A 112 16.43 1.76 -10.02
N PRO A 113 16.01 0.96 -9.02
CA PRO A 113 15.95 1.42 -7.63
C PRO A 113 17.30 1.87 -7.07
N SER A 114 18.42 1.29 -7.54
CA SER A 114 19.78 1.68 -7.13
C SER A 114 20.25 3.02 -7.72
N ARG A 115 19.69 3.45 -8.86
CA ARG A 115 20.14 4.64 -9.60
C ARG A 115 19.13 5.77 -9.62
N THR A 116 17.87 5.48 -9.30
CA THR A 116 16.84 6.50 -9.17
C THR A 116 17.20 7.33 -7.94
N THR A 117 17.35 8.64 -8.10
CA THR A 117 17.83 9.50 -7.03
C THR A 117 16.67 10.12 -6.26
N ASN A 118 16.81 10.15 -4.93
CA ASN A 118 16.04 11.03 -4.09
C ASN A 118 16.81 12.36 -4.00
N ILE A 119 16.32 13.42 -4.67
CA ILE A 119 17.01 14.72 -4.76
C ILE A 119 17.06 15.46 -3.39
N ASN A 120 16.36 14.98 -2.35
CA ASN A 120 16.22 15.70 -1.08
C ASN A 120 17.41 15.60 -0.11
N THR A 121 18.61 15.15 -0.52
CA THR A 121 19.72 14.97 0.43
C THR A 121 20.53 16.24 0.73
N ASN A 122 20.33 17.36 0.02
CA ASN A 122 20.91 18.67 0.38
C ASN A 122 20.40 19.79 -0.54
N THR A 123 19.40 20.58 -0.12
CA THR A 123 19.26 22.05 -0.37
C THR A 123 17.86 22.52 0.03
N ASN A 124 17.78 23.72 0.63
CA ASN A 124 16.55 24.51 0.73
C ASN A 124 16.09 24.95 -0.67
N LEU A 125 15.43 24.06 -1.43
CA LEU A 125 14.82 24.38 -2.72
C LEU A 125 13.43 23.75 -2.83
N THR A 126 12.43 24.63 -2.84
CA THR A 126 11.10 24.46 -3.46
C THR A 126 11.17 25.14 -4.84
N SER A 127 10.44 24.71 -5.88
CA SER A 127 8.97 24.64 -5.88
C SER A 127 8.33 23.32 -6.30
N ASP A 128 9.07 22.38 -6.94
CA ASP A 128 8.48 21.13 -7.46
C ASP A 128 9.31 19.89 -7.04
N GLY A 129 10.22 20.06 -6.06
CA GLY A 129 11.31 19.17 -5.64
C GLY A 129 10.95 17.75 -5.19
N LEU A 130 10.43 16.94 -6.10
CA LEU A 130 10.02 15.56 -5.86
C LEU A 130 11.19 14.61 -6.18
N GLY A 131 12.02 14.35 -5.17
CA GLY A 131 12.86 13.15 -5.18
C GLY A 131 11.97 11.91 -5.22
N VAL A 132 12.33 10.91 -6.04
CA VAL A 132 11.57 9.65 -6.08
C VAL A 132 11.92 8.86 -4.82
N GLU A 133 10.89 8.47 -4.07
CA GLU A 133 10.97 7.64 -2.87
C GLU A 133 10.52 6.20 -3.15
N TRP A 134 9.64 6.01 -4.13
CA TRP A 134 9.05 4.71 -4.45
C TRP A 134 8.96 4.51 -5.95
N ILE A 135 9.30 3.29 -6.38
CA ILE A 135 8.99 2.78 -7.71
C ILE A 135 7.98 1.65 -7.53
N ALA A 136 6.93 1.61 -8.33
CA ALA A 136 5.85 0.65 -8.20
C ALA A 136 5.40 0.09 -9.54
N VAL A 137 4.87 -1.13 -9.50
CA VAL A 137 4.15 -1.75 -10.61
C VAL A 137 2.78 -2.20 -10.12
N ASN A 138 1.75 -1.93 -10.92
CA ASN A 138 0.38 -2.34 -10.66
C ASN A 138 -0.12 -3.17 -11.85
N ARG A 139 -0.42 -4.45 -11.63
CA ARG A 139 -0.97 -5.36 -12.64
C ARG A 139 -2.50 -5.53 -12.53
N GLY A 140 -3.12 -4.91 -11.53
CA GLY A 140 -4.52 -5.05 -11.18
C GLY A 140 -4.76 -6.02 -10.03
N ILE A 141 -5.94 -5.94 -9.44
CA ILE A 141 -6.40 -6.75 -8.30
C ILE A 141 -6.97 -8.08 -8.83
N GLY A 142 -6.88 -9.16 -8.03
CA GLY A 142 -7.65 -10.38 -8.30
C GLY A 142 -9.15 -10.13 -8.22
N SER A 143 -9.97 -10.91 -8.94
CA SER A 143 -11.43 -10.72 -9.04
C SER A 143 -12.23 -10.84 -7.73
N SER A 144 -11.58 -10.96 -6.56
CA SER A 144 -12.20 -11.27 -5.27
C SER A 144 -12.42 -10.09 -4.33
N CYS A 145 -11.96 -8.87 -4.66
CA CYS A 145 -12.24 -7.72 -3.80
C CYS A 145 -13.69 -7.23 -3.99
N ASP A 146 -14.48 -7.26 -2.92
CA ASP A 146 -15.82 -6.68 -2.88
C ASP A 146 -15.72 -5.17 -3.19
N PRO A 147 -16.38 -4.67 -4.26
CA PRO A 147 -16.41 -3.24 -4.59
C PRO A 147 -17.21 -2.39 -3.59
N GLY A 148 -17.75 -2.99 -2.53
CA GLY A 148 -18.80 -2.41 -1.69
C GLY A 148 -18.51 -1.04 -1.09
N HIS A 149 -17.37 -0.80 -0.45
CA HIS A 149 -17.13 0.47 0.25
C HIS A 149 -15.62 0.79 0.36
N PRO A 150 -15.21 2.06 0.24
CA PRO A 150 -13.82 2.46 0.47
C PRO A 150 -13.39 2.20 1.93
N PRO A 151 -12.11 1.92 2.18
CA PRO A 151 -11.62 1.69 3.54
C PRO A 151 -11.81 2.91 4.44
N LEU A 152 -12.35 2.69 5.63
CA LEU A 152 -12.65 3.71 6.63
C LEU A 152 -11.46 3.92 7.58
N ILE A 153 -10.34 4.39 7.02
CA ILE A 153 -9.05 4.50 7.74
C ILE A 153 -9.14 5.44 8.95
N SER A 154 -9.87 6.54 8.84
CA SER A 154 -9.97 7.54 9.93
C SER A 154 -10.75 6.99 11.12
N GLU A 155 -11.84 6.28 10.83
CA GLU A 155 -12.69 5.59 11.79
C GLU A 155 -11.93 4.44 12.47
N MET A 156 -11.18 3.66 11.70
CA MET A 156 -10.30 2.61 12.22
C MET A 156 -9.26 3.17 13.20
N LYS A 157 -8.60 4.28 12.86
CA LYS A 157 -7.64 4.94 13.75
C LYS A 157 -8.29 5.39 15.05
N ALA A 158 -9.47 6.00 14.98
CA ALA A 158 -10.20 6.44 16.17
C ALA A 158 -10.61 5.27 17.07
N ALA A 159 -11.06 4.16 16.49
CA ALA A 159 -11.39 2.94 17.24
C ALA A 159 -10.14 2.30 17.88
N PHE A 160 -9.03 2.25 17.14
CA PHE A 160 -7.75 1.80 17.68
C PHE A 160 -7.28 2.65 18.86
N GLU A 161 -7.39 3.99 18.80
CA GLU A 161 -7.01 4.85 19.92
C GLU A 161 -7.79 4.56 21.21
N VAL A 162 -9.08 4.19 21.09
CA VAL A 162 -9.91 3.79 22.23
C VAL A 162 -9.41 2.46 22.79
N LEU A 163 -9.19 1.46 21.92
CA LEU A 163 -8.62 0.16 22.30
C LEU A 163 -7.24 0.29 22.94
N ALA A 164 -6.39 1.15 22.40
CA ALA A 164 -5.02 1.35 22.85
C ALA A 164 -4.93 1.92 24.27
N ARG A 165 -5.90 2.75 24.68
CA ARG A 165 -5.99 3.26 26.06
C ARG A 165 -6.28 2.17 27.08
N SER A 166 -6.94 1.10 26.66
CA SER A 166 -7.27 -0.06 27.49
C SER A 166 -6.40 -1.28 27.16
N HIS A 167 -5.27 -1.11 26.45
CA HIS A 167 -4.37 -2.18 25.97
C HIS A 167 -3.98 -3.19 27.06
N ARG A 168 -3.92 -2.76 28.32
CA ARG A 168 -3.70 -3.60 29.49
C ARG A 168 -4.73 -3.28 30.55
N LYS A 169 -5.80 -4.08 30.62
CA LYS A 169 -6.87 -3.93 31.60
C LYS A 169 -6.89 -5.15 32.50
N ASP A 170 -6.80 -4.93 33.81
CA ASP A 170 -6.83 -5.99 34.83
C ASP A 170 -5.76 -7.09 34.60
N GLY A 171 -4.60 -6.70 34.06
CA GLY A 171 -3.50 -7.61 33.72
C GLY A 171 -3.62 -8.30 32.36
N ASN A 172 -4.76 -8.17 31.67
CA ASN A 172 -5.00 -8.80 30.37
C ASN A 172 -4.65 -7.87 29.20
N ILE A 173 -4.01 -8.43 28.16
CA ILE A 173 -3.69 -7.73 26.91
C ILE A 173 -4.95 -7.67 26.05
N THR A 174 -5.39 -6.46 25.67
CA THR A 174 -6.60 -6.27 24.85
C THR A 174 -6.31 -5.98 23.38
N LEU A 175 -5.10 -5.52 23.03
CA LEU A 175 -4.67 -5.44 21.63
C LEU A 175 -4.05 -6.78 21.21
N THR A 176 -4.89 -7.80 21.11
CA THR A 176 -4.50 -9.10 20.57
C THR A 176 -4.42 -9.04 19.05
N VAL A 177 -3.76 -10.03 18.46
CA VAL A 177 -3.72 -10.19 17.00
C VAL A 177 -5.13 -10.30 16.41
N SER A 178 -6.00 -11.09 17.05
CA SER A 178 -7.41 -11.25 16.65
C SER A 178 -8.17 -9.93 16.68
N ALA A 179 -8.00 -9.13 17.74
CA ALA A 179 -8.67 -7.83 17.86
C ALA A 179 -8.24 -6.84 16.76
N LEU A 180 -6.95 -6.85 16.38
CA LEU A 180 -6.44 -6.01 15.31
C LEU A 180 -6.91 -6.47 13.92
N ASP A 181 -6.97 -7.78 13.70
CA ASP A 181 -7.53 -8.35 12.47
C ASP A 181 -9.01 -8.00 12.32
N GLU A 182 -9.80 -8.14 13.39
CA GLU A 182 -11.21 -7.79 13.38
C GLU A 182 -11.43 -6.29 13.13
N LEU A 183 -10.61 -5.45 13.77
CA LEU A 183 -10.61 -4.01 13.50
C LEU A 183 -10.35 -3.72 12.01
N ALA A 184 -9.33 -4.36 11.43
CA ALA A 184 -8.99 -4.18 10.02
C ALA A 184 -10.13 -4.64 9.08
N ARG A 185 -10.77 -5.79 9.36
CA ARG A 185 -11.92 -6.28 8.59
C ARG A 185 -13.11 -5.33 8.67
N ARG A 186 -13.47 -4.91 9.88
CA ARG A 186 -14.65 -4.07 10.17
C ARG A 186 -14.60 -2.73 9.45
N TYR A 187 -13.41 -2.15 9.30
CA TYR A 187 -13.19 -0.88 8.60
C TYR A 187 -12.72 -1.04 7.15
N GLY A 188 -12.73 -2.26 6.60
CA GLY A 188 -12.39 -2.51 5.20
C GLY A 188 -10.92 -2.34 4.83
N VAL A 189 -10.00 -2.29 5.81
CA VAL A 189 -8.54 -2.19 5.57
C VAL A 189 -7.94 -3.59 5.51
N ARG A 190 -8.24 -4.30 4.41
CA ARG A 190 -7.98 -5.75 4.29
C ARG A 190 -6.65 -6.09 3.62
N SER A 191 -5.98 -5.14 3.00
CA SER A 191 -4.73 -5.40 2.30
C SER A 191 -3.55 -5.62 3.26
N GLY A 192 -2.54 -6.32 2.76
CA GLY A 192 -1.27 -6.49 3.45
C GLY A 192 -0.13 -6.71 2.45
N LYS A 193 1.10 -6.79 2.95
CA LYS A 193 2.28 -6.97 2.10
C LYS A 193 3.35 -7.85 2.73
N TRP A 194 4.00 -8.64 1.90
CA TRP A 194 5.29 -9.26 2.22
C TRP A 194 6.40 -8.22 2.10
N LEU A 195 7.26 -8.15 3.12
CA LEU A 195 8.39 -7.24 3.18
C LEU A 195 9.69 -7.98 2.85
N VAL A 196 10.26 -7.71 1.68
CA VAL A 196 11.54 -8.27 1.22
C VAL A 196 12.62 -7.21 1.37
N PHE A 197 13.53 -7.40 2.31
CA PHE A 197 14.70 -6.51 2.48
C PHE A 197 15.87 -7.06 1.68
N VAL A 198 16.47 -6.20 0.85
CA VAL A 198 17.57 -6.53 -0.05
C VAL A 198 18.70 -5.52 0.09
N ASP A 199 19.93 -5.97 -0.11
CA ASP A 199 21.08 -5.08 -0.11
C ASP A 199 21.10 -4.22 -1.39
N GLU A 200 21.74 -3.05 -1.33
CA GLU A 200 21.74 -2.08 -2.44
C GLU A 200 22.34 -2.66 -3.73
N ALA A 201 23.33 -3.55 -3.62
CA ALA A 201 23.95 -4.20 -4.77
C ALA A 201 23.01 -5.17 -5.52
N GLU A 202 21.99 -5.69 -4.82
CA GLU A 202 21.10 -6.73 -5.33
C GLU A 202 19.71 -6.19 -5.69
N VAL A 203 19.38 -4.96 -5.26
CA VAL A 203 18.01 -4.42 -5.36
C VAL A 203 17.48 -4.37 -6.80
N ASP A 204 18.31 -4.02 -7.77
CA ASP A 204 17.87 -3.91 -9.17
C ASP A 204 17.43 -5.27 -9.70
N GLU A 205 18.19 -6.32 -9.41
CA GLU A 205 17.91 -7.67 -9.87
C GLU A 205 16.72 -8.28 -9.11
N ALA A 206 16.68 -8.11 -7.79
CA ALA A 206 15.54 -8.53 -6.99
C ALA A 206 14.23 -7.84 -7.42
N TRP A 207 14.30 -6.54 -7.74
CA TRP A 207 13.17 -5.79 -8.27
C TRP A 207 12.74 -6.31 -9.63
N ARG A 208 13.69 -6.59 -10.53
CA ARG A 208 13.40 -7.14 -11.85
C ARG A 208 12.65 -8.47 -11.77
N VAL A 209 13.11 -9.36 -10.91
CA VAL A 209 12.48 -10.67 -10.66
C VAL A 209 11.07 -10.51 -10.09
N ILE A 210 10.87 -9.61 -9.11
CA ILE A 210 9.56 -9.39 -8.49
C ILE A 210 8.56 -8.75 -9.48
N VAL A 211 9.01 -7.81 -10.31
CA VAL A 211 8.14 -7.22 -11.36
C VAL A 211 7.70 -8.31 -12.34
N ARG A 212 8.60 -9.19 -12.77
CA ARG A 212 8.26 -10.32 -13.65
C ARG A 212 7.25 -11.26 -12.98
N LEU A 213 7.47 -11.61 -11.71
CA LEU A 213 6.54 -12.45 -10.95
C LEU A 213 5.13 -11.84 -10.92
N VAL A 214 4.99 -10.57 -10.58
CA VAL A 214 3.70 -9.89 -10.44
C VAL A 214 3.03 -9.66 -11.80
N CYS A 215 3.75 -9.08 -12.76
CA CYS A 215 3.16 -8.61 -14.01
C CYS A 215 2.95 -9.72 -15.05
N VAL A 216 3.81 -10.75 -15.03
CA VAL A 216 3.83 -11.80 -16.06
C VAL A 216 3.38 -13.15 -15.51
N GLU A 217 4.02 -13.67 -14.47
CA GLU A 217 3.73 -15.02 -13.97
C GLU A 217 2.37 -15.10 -13.26
N ARG A 218 2.11 -14.17 -12.33
CA ARG A 218 0.84 -14.10 -11.60
C ARG A 218 -0.25 -13.38 -12.40
N GLY A 219 0.15 -12.46 -13.28
CA GLY A 219 -0.78 -11.65 -14.08
C GLY A 219 -1.71 -10.74 -13.25
N ARG A 220 -1.38 -10.52 -11.97
CA ARG A 220 -2.09 -9.66 -11.01
C ARG A 220 -1.19 -9.29 -9.84
N GLY A 221 -1.58 -8.25 -9.11
CA GLY A 221 -0.95 -7.79 -7.88
C GLY A 221 -0.29 -6.41 -8.01
N LEU A 222 0.20 -5.95 -6.88
CA LEU A 222 0.92 -4.68 -6.73
C LEU A 222 2.26 -4.97 -6.05
N ALA A 223 3.32 -4.33 -6.54
CA ALA A 223 4.59 -4.30 -5.84
C ALA A 223 5.18 -2.90 -5.85
N LYS A 224 5.97 -2.58 -4.82
CA LYS A 224 6.76 -1.34 -4.76
C LYS A 224 8.12 -1.57 -4.14
N VAL A 225 9.09 -0.77 -4.54
CA VAL A 225 10.44 -0.77 -4.00
C VAL A 225 10.83 0.63 -3.55
N SER A 226 11.44 0.70 -2.38
CA SER A 226 11.97 1.96 -1.85
C SER A 226 13.21 2.40 -2.63
N VAL A 227 13.25 3.67 -2.98
CA VAL A 227 14.44 4.33 -3.51
C VAL A 227 15.29 4.85 -2.36
N GLY A 228 16.61 4.79 -2.53
CA GLY A 228 17.56 5.00 -1.44
C GLY A 228 17.62 6.41 -0.86
N LYS A 229 17.83 6.49 0.47
CA LYS A 229 18.15 7.74 1.20
C LYS A 229 19.66 7.91 1.47
N GLY A 230 20.49 7.01 0.95
CA GLY A 230 21.94 6.98 1.14
C GLY A 230 22.58 5.67 0.67
N LEU A 231 23.90 5.71 0.45
CA LEU A 231 24.74 4.57 0.06
C LEU A 231 24.79 3.54 1.19
N GLY A 232 24.78 2.26 0.84
CA GLY A 232 24.94 1.11 1.75
C GLY A 232 23.70 0.74 2.57
N GLN A 233 22.57 1.42 2.39
CA GLN A 233 21.33 1.08 3.09
C GLN A 233 20.52 0.02 2.33
N ARG A 234 20.01 -0.98 3.05
CA ARG A 234 19.04 -1.94 2.52
C ARG A 234 17.83 -1.24 1.93
N ARG A 235 17.29 -1.82 0.86
CA ARG A 235 16.04 -1.42 0.22
C ARG A 235 14.96 -2.40 0.62
N VAL A 236 13.72 -1.92 0.69
CA VAL A 236 12.56 -2.77 0.92
C VAL A 236 11.74 -2.87 -0.35
N ILE A 237 11.40 -4.11 -0.73
CA ILE A 237 10.41 -4.42 -1.75
C ILE A 237 9.18 -4.95 -1.02
N CYS A 238 8.03 -4.33 -1.27
CA CYS A 238 6.75 -4.73 -0.74
C CYS A 238 5.94 -5.38 -1.86
N VAL A 239 5.43 -6.59 -1.63
CA VAL A 239 4.54 -7.29 -2.58
C VAL A 239 3.22 -7.56 -1.90
N TYR A 240 2.13 -7.06 -2.50
CA TYR A 240 0.85 -6.94 -1.82
C TYR A 240 -0.09 -8.11 -2.06
N VAL A 241 -0.95 -8.32 -1.08
CA VAL A 241 -2.16 -9.13 -1.14
C VAL A 241 -3.34 -8.23 -0.82
N ASP A 242 -4.42 -8.39 -1.57
CA ASP A 242 -5.61 -7.54 -1.48
C ASP A 242 -6.42 -7.79 -0.20
N ASP A 243 -6.44 -9.04 0.27
CA ASP A 243 -7.16 -9.47 1.46
C ASP A 243 -6.32 -10.44 2.32
N PHE A 244 -5.93 -10.02 3.52
CA PHE A 244 -5.20 -10.88 4.46
C PHE A 244 -6.03 -12.06 4.99
N GLY A 245 -7.36 -12.01 4.84
CA GLY A 245 -8.27 -13.11 5.16
C GLY A 245 -8.21 -14.25 4.15
N ASP A 246 -7.72 -13.99 2.93
CA ASP A 246 -7.41 -15.03 1.95
C ASP A 246 -6.03 -15.63 2.27
N VAL A 247 -6.03 -16.57 3.21
CA VAL A 247 -4.79 -17.21 3.69
C VAL A 247 -4.10 -18.00 2.58
N GLU A 248 -4.86 -18.58 1.65
CA GLU A 248 -4.31 -19.30 0.49
C GLU A 248 -3.54 -18.33 -0.41
N GLU A 249 -4.07 -17.14 -0.67
CA GLU A 249 -3.37 -16.11 -1.43
C GLU A 249 -2.13 -15.58 -0.69
N VAL A 250 -2.24 -15.32 0.62
CA VAL A 250 -1.12 -14.82 1.44
C VAL A 250 0.05 -15.81 1.42
N MET A 251 -0.24 -17.10 1.62
CA MET A 251 0.78 -18.15 1.63
C MET A 251 1.22 -18.53 0.21
N GLY A 252 0.33 -18.50 -0.77
CA GLY A 252 0.66 -18.75 -2.17
C GLY A 252 1.62 -17.69 -2.74
N LEU A 253 1.39 -16.41 -2.43
CA LEU A 253 2.34 -15.35 -2.80
C LEU A 253 3.70 -15.53 -2.09
N ARG A 254 3.71 -16.00 -0.84
CA ARG A 254 4.95 -16.33 -0.13
C ARG A 254 5.73 -17.43 -0.84
N GLU A 255 5.08 -18.53 -1.20
CA GLU A 255 5.74 -19.64 -1.90
C GLU A 255 6.25 -19.22 -3.29
N ASP A 256 5.51 -18.37 -3.98
CA ASP A 256 5.97 -17.75 -5.23
C ASP A 256 7.24 -16.92 -5.04
N LEU A 257 7.30 -16.11 -3.97
CA LEU A 257 8.51 -15.34 -3.63
C LEU A 257 9.70 -16.28 -3.32
N ARG A 258 9.45 -17.42 -2.65
CA ARG A 258 10.48 -18.45 -2.42
C ARG A 258 10.96 -19.06 -3.74
N ARG A 259 10.04 -19.43 -4.63
CA ARG A 259 10.36 -20.00 -5.95
C ARG A 259 11.28 -19.10 -6.77
N VAL A 260 11.05 -17.79 -6.72
CA VAL A 260 11.83 -16.81 -7.50
C VAL A 260 13.12 -16.35 -6.81
N GLY A 261 13.51 -16.97 -5.69
CA GLY A 261 14.83 -16.79 -5.09
C GLY A 261 14.88 -15.87 -3.87
N VAL A 262 13.74 -15.46 -3.31
CA VAL A 262 13.73 -14.83 -1.97
C VAL A 262 14.00 -15.93 -0.95
N VAL A 263 15.16 -15.93 -0.30
CA VAL A 263 15.58 -16.99 0.65
C VAL A 263 15.66 -16.49 2.10
N GLN A 264 15.80 -15.18 2.29
CA GLN A 264 15.82 -14.55 3.60
C GLN A 264 14.45 -14.62 4.27
N ARG A 265 14.42 -14.61 5.60
CA ARG A 265 13.19 -14.47 6.38
C ARG A 265 12.44 -13.20 6.00
N ILE A 266 11.15 -13.32 5.69
CA ILE A 266 10.26 -12.20 5.34
C ILE A 266 9.08 -12.14 6.32
N GLY A 267 8.54 -10.94 6.51
CA GLY A 267 7.36 -10.72 7.35
C GLY A 267 6.18 -10.21 6.52
N PHE A 268 4.97 -10.65 6.87
CA PHE A 268 3.74 -10.13 6.28
C PHE A 268 3.17 -9.05 7.19
N LYS A 269 3.08 -7.82 6.71
CA LYS A 269 2.54 -6.67 7.45
C LYS A 269 1.21 -6.23 6.87
N LEU A 270 0.19 -6.12 7.73
CA LEU A 270 -1.10 -5.53 7.35
C LEU A 270 -0.95 -4.04 7.08
N ASP A 271 -1.76 -3.54 6.14
CA ASP A 271 -1.86 -2.12 5.86
C ASP A 271 -2.49 -1.38 7.03
N ALA A 272 -3.44 -2.04 7.71
CA ALA A 272 -3.98 -1.56 8.99
C ALA A 272 -2.85 -1.25 9.98
N TYR A 273 -1.86 -2.13 10.16
CA TYR A 273 -0.77 -1.90 11.12
C TYR A 273 0.08 -0.69 10.73
N SER A 274 0.25 -0.46 9.42
CA SER A 274 0.95 0.72 8.91
C SER A 274 0.17 2.00 9.21
N HIS A 275 -1.14 2.01 8.97
CA HIS A 275 -2.00 3.15 9.28
C HIS A 275 -2.08 3.43 10.79
N LEU A 276 -2.12 2.39 11.62
CA LEU A 276 -2.20 2.50 13.08
C LEU A 276 -0.86 2.85 13.74
N GLY A 277 0.22 2.99 12.97
CA GLY A 277 1.54 3.33 13.52
C GLY A 277 2.21 2.16 14.26
N ILE A 278 1.78 0.93 14.02
CA ILE A 278 2.37 -0.27 14.62
C ILE A 278 3.64 -0.61 13.82
N TYR A 279 4.77 -0.12 14.33
CA TYR A 279 6.11 -0.40 13.83
C TYR A 279 6.94 -1.13 14.88
N SER A 280 8.15 -1.56 14.52
CA SER A 280 9.09 -2.16 15.47
C SER A 280 9.28 -1.27 16.69
N ARG A 281 9.32 -1.89 17.88
CA ARG A 281 9.47 -1.19 19.17
C ARG A 281 8.33 -0.21 19.50
N ASN A 282 7.11 -0.47 19.01
CA ASN A 282 5.93 0.28 19.46
C ASN A 282 5.66 0.10 20.96
N GLY A 283 4.96 1.06 21.57
CA GLY A 283 4.68 1.08 23.01
C GLY A 283 3.71 0.00 23.51
N TRP A 284 3.07 -0.74 22.60
CA TRP A 284 2.13 -1.82 22.93
C TRP A 284 2.80 -3.20 22.95
N GLY A 285 4.06 -3.32 22.52
CA GLY A 285 4.73 -4.62 22.39
C GLY A 285 4.09 -5.52 21.32
N ILE A 286 3.29 -4.94 20.42
CA ILE A 286 2.65 -5.67 19.33
C ILE A 286 3.68 -5.94 18.25
N SER A 287 3.65 -7.14 17.68
CA SER A 287 4.55 -7.46 16.59
C SER A 287 4.12 -6.71 15.31
N PRO A 288 5.04 -6.05 14.57
CA PRO A 288 4.67 -5.24 13.40
C PRO A 288 4.31 -6.07 12.16
N ASN A 289 4.57 -7.38 12.18
CA ASN A 289 4.09 -8.31 11.17
C ASN A 289 3.02 -9.21 11.77
N ARG A 290 2.06 -9.59 10.96
CA ARG A 290 0.95 -10.47 11.32
C ARG A 290 1.29 -11.95 11.13
N TYR A 291 2.06 -12.24 10.09
CA TYR A 291 2.70 -13.55 9.89
C TYR A 291 4.20 -13.36 9.88
N PHE A 292 4.88 -14.22 10.62
CA PHE A 292 6.33 -14.37 10.61
C PHE A 292 6.64 -15.80 10.19
N GLU A 293 7.65 -15.96 9.34
CA GLU A 293 8.48 -17.17 9.40
C GLU A 293 9.40 -17.13 10.62
#